data_AF-A0A2W6AJV5-F1
#
_entry.id   AF-A0A2W6AJV5-F1
#
_cell.length_a   1.000
_cell.length_b   1.000
_cell.length_c   1.000
_cell.angle_alpha   90.00
_cell.angle_beta   90.00
_cell.angle_gamma   90.00
#
_symmetry.space_group_name_H-M   'P 1'
#
loop_
_entity.id
_entity.type
_entity.pdbx_description
1 polymer ?
#
loop_
_entity_poly.entity_id
_entity_poly.type
_entity_poly.pdbx_seq_one_letter_code
_entity_poly.pdbx_strand_id
1 'polypeptide(L)'
;MHCLRAVSRSLSAHPRIRIRVARAALQVPPRKTWRRASLFPVLREFLAANALTRGCAAARVHNGTEEAPRRSSGETNQERMMLLRKDGPGVIAIPQPSHAWLSGQMARAWGNRRFAAPAPYDEVCLAAGQHDIGWLDWEMTPALDAGTGLPQEFFKVPSKLHIALWREGVRRARVFGRYPALLVSLHADTIYARHFDFAKASPENAEAVRAFLDEQHRFQAQTAASLRADPKLAEQASPEHIEHNRLLIAALDRMSLEICWGVKKEIKIPNVPTAGAGTTELRMQPRDGEGLILDPWPFRTASVAVRAEGKRLRGRFATEADLHRALDEAEPVLVTAVLHGA
;
A
#
# COMPACT_ATOMS: atom_id res chain seq x y z
N MET A 1 11.55 36.35 53.42
CA MET A 1 11.74 37.63 52.67
C MET A 1 12.15 37.24 51.26
N HIS A 2 11.45 37.53 50.16
CA HIS A 2 10.45 38.54 49.81
C HIS A 2 9.35 37.93 48.93
N CYS A 3 8.11 38.33 49.19
CA CYS A 3 6.94 38.12 48.32
C CYS A 3 7.10 38.88 46.99
N LEU A 4 6.67 38.27 45.88
CA LEU A 4 6.28 39.00 44.68
C LEU A 4 4.76 39.01 44.56
N ARG A 5 4.22 40.23 44.54
CA ARG A 5 2.80 40.58 44.48
C ARG A 5 2.20 40.20 43.13
N ALA A 6 0.99 39.66 43.18
CA ALA A 6 0.11 39.49 42.03
C ALA A 6 -0.38 40.85 41.51
N VAL A 7 -0.26 41.07 40.20
CA VAL A 7 -0.98 42.13 39.48
C VAL A 7 -2.14 41.46 38.74
N SER A 8 -3.35 41.74 39.22
CA SER A 8 -4.61 41.38 38.57
C SER A 8 -4.79 42.21 37.31
N ARG A 9 -4.85 41.55 36.14
CA ARG A 9 -5.47 42.10 34.92
C ARG A 9 -6.65 41.23 34.54
N SER A 10 -7.83 41.85 34.54
CA SER A 10 -9.09 41.28 34.08
C SER A 10 -9.00 40.89 32.61
N LEU A 11 -9.16 39.59 32.31
CA LEU A 11 -9.32 39.08 30.95
C LEU A 11 -10.81 38.92 30.67
N SER A 12 -11.28 39.59 29.62
CA SER A 12 -12.63 39.52 29.07
C SER A 12 -13.03 38.09 28.72
N ALA A 13 -14.26 37.71 29.08
CA ALA A 13 -14.82 36.39 28.85
C ALA A 13 -14.85 36.00 27.35
N HIS A 14 -14.18 34.91 27.00
CA HIS A 14 -14.39 34.22 25.72
C HIS A 14 -15.62 33.29 25.81
N PRO A 15 -16.42 33.16 24.73
CA PRO A 15 -17.59 32.30 24.73
C PRO A 15 -17.15 30.84 24.86
N ARG A 16 -17.63 30.16 25.91
CA ARG A 16 -17.41 28.73 26.14
C ARG A 16 -18.09 27.93 25.02
N ILE A 17 -17.31 27.39 24.09
CA ILE A 17 -17.75 26.35 23.16
C ILE A 17 -18.18 25.13 23.99
N ARG A 18 -19.49 24.88 24.05
CA ARG A 18 -20.03 23.65 24.67
C ARG A 18 -20.02 22.54 23.61
N ILE A 19 -19.03 21.65 23.70
CA ILE A 19 -19.03 20.39 22.95
C ILE A 19 -20.08 19.46 23.59
N ARG A 20 -21.20 19.24 22.90
CA ARG A 20 -22.20 18.22 23.29
C ARG A 20 -21.70 16.86 22.82
N VAL A 21 -21.27 16.01 23.77
CA VAL A 21 -21.07 14.58 23.52
C VAL A 21 -22.41 13.88 23.72
N ALA A 22 -23.04 13.44 22.65
CA ALA A 22 -24.22 12.58 22.73
C ALA A 22 -23.76 11.13 22.96
N ARG A 23 -24.05 10.58 24.15
CA ARG A 23 -23.91 9.14 24.40
C ARG A 23 -25.08 8.41 23.75
N ALA A 24 -24.81 7.65 22.69
CA ALA A 24 -25.75 6.65 22.20
C ALA A 24 -25.66 5.41 23.09
N ALA A 25 -26.77 5.01 23.72
CA ALA A 25 -26.88 3.76 24.45
C ALA A 25 -26.91 2.59 23.46
N LEU A 26 -25.90 1.71 23.51
CA LEU A 26 -25.87 0.47 22.74
C LEU A 26 -26.72 -0.59 23.46
N GLN A 27 -27.90 -0.89 22.91
CA GLN A 27 -28.59 -2.14 23.18
C GLN A 27 -28.00 -3.23 22.27
N VAL A 28 -27.43 -4.28 22.88
CA VAL A 28 -26.87 -5.44 22.18
C VAL A 28 -27.98 -6.49 22.00
N PRO A 29 -28.41 -6.83 20.77
CA PRO A 29 -29.35 -7.91 20.55
C PRO A 29 -28.66 -9.29 20.60
N PRO A 30 -29.39 -10.37 20.94
CA PRO A 30 -28.81 -11.69 21.13
C PRO A 30 -28.34 -12.35 19.82
N ARG A 31 -27.30 -13.18 19.95
CA ARG A 31 -26.59 -13.85 18.85
C ARG A 31 -27.51 -14.79 18.07
N LYS A 32 -27.72 -14.51 16.78
CA LYS A 32 -28.18 -15.50 15.79
C LYS A 32 -27.00 -15.91 14.91
N THR A 33 -27.00 -17.17 14.52
CA THR A 33 -25.97 -17.83 13.69
C THR A 33 -25.96 -17.21 12.28
N TRP A 34 -24.83 -16.61 11.90
CA TRP A 34 -24.64 -16.04 10.56
C TRP A 34 -24.17 -17.14 9.61
N ARG A 35 -25.00 -17.46 8.61
CA ARG A 35 -24.54 -18.17 7.40
C ARG A 35 -23.62 -17.21 6.63
N ARG A 36 -22.49 -17.73 6.12
CA ARG A 36 -21.51 -17.00 5.30
C ARG A 36 -22.22 -16.30 4.13
N ALA A 37 -22.31 -14.97 4.19
CA ALA A 37 -22.58 -14.13 3.03
C ALA A 37 -21.30 -13.35 2.75
N SER A 38 -20.64 -13.68 1.64
CA SER A 38 -19.51 -12.88 1.13
C SER A 38 -20.05 -11.49 0.77
N LEU A 39 -19.43 -10.42 1.28
CA LEU A 39 -19.80 -9.04 0.95
C LEU A 39 -19.53 -8.68 -0.51
N PHE A 40 -18.77 -9.51 -1.22
CA PHE A 40 -18.43 -9.35 -2.62
C PHE A 40 -18.50 -10.73 -3.31
N PRO A 41 -19.36 -10.95 -4.32
CA PRO A 41 -19.21 -12.12 -5.17
C PRO A 41 -17.87 -11.99 -5.90
N VAL A 42 -17.00 -12.98 -5.74
CA VAL A 42 -15.81 -13.15 -6.59
C VAL A 42 -16.31 -13.20 -8.03
N LEU A 43 -16.06 -12.14 -8.80
CA LEU A 43 -16.42 -12.09 -10.21
C LEU A 43 -15.58 -13.16 -10.92
N ARG A 44 -16.20 -14.29 -11.19
CA ARG A 44 -15.61 -15.53 -11.72
C ARG A 44 -15.07 -15.40 -13.14
N GLU A 45 -15.13 -14.21 -13.74
CA GLU A 45 -14.66 -13.90 -15.09
C GLU A 45 -13.15 -13.53 -15.15
N PHE A 46 -12.49 -13.36 -14.00
CA PHE A 46 -11.07 -12.96 -13.97
C PHE A 46 -10.06 -14.07 -14.34
N LEU A 47 -10.50 -15.33 -14.48
CA LEU A 47 -9.61 -16.48 -14.73
C LEU A 47 -9.69 -17.08 -16.15
N ALA A 48 -10.55 -16.57 -17.04
CA ALA A 48 -10.78 -17.20 -18.34
C ALA A 48 -9.93 -16.65 -19.51
N ALA A 49 -9.20 -15.54 -19.33
CA ALA A 49 -8.58 -14.85 -20.46
C ALA A 49 -7.16 -15.33 -20.84
N ASN A 50 -6.55 -16.30 -20.15
CA ASN A 50 -5.17 -16.76 -20.44
C ASN A 50 -5.02 -18.27 -20.68
N ALA A 51 -6.12 -19.01 -20.86
CA ALA A 51 -6.08 -20.47 -21.01
C ALA A 51 -6.54 -20.94 -22.40
N LEU A 52 -6.05 -20.33 -23.48
CA LEU A 52 -6.19 -20.89 -24.83
C LEU A 52 -4.95 -20.57 -25.65
N THR A 53 -3.97 -21.48 -25.61
CA THR A 53 -3.17 -21.95 -26.77
C THR A 53 -2.01 -22.81 -26.28
N ARG A 54 -2.15 -24.13 -26.41
CA ARG A 54 -1.13 -25.06 -26.93
C ARG A 54 -1.68 -26.48 -26.87
N GLY A 55 -1.93 -27.02 -28.05
CA GLY A 55 -2.42 -28.37 -28.27
C GLY A 55 -1.36 -29.45 -28.06
N CYS A 56 -1.86 -30.67 -27.88
CA CYS A 56 -1.12 -31.92 -27.79
C CYS A 56 -0.19 -32.19 -28.98
N ALA A 57 0.97 -32.79 -28.70
CA ALA A 57 1.57 -33.85 -29.52
C ALA A 57 2.52 -34.72 -28.67
N ALA A 58 2.46 -36.03 -28.87
CA ALA A 58 3.16 -37.05 -28.09
C ALA A 58 4.54 -37.42 -28.68
N ALA A 59 5.46 -37.75 -27.77
CA ALA A 59 6.60 -38.69 -27.79
C ALA A 59 7.43 -38.96 -29.06
N ARG A 60 8.76 -38.88 -28.90
CA ARG A 60 9.73 -39.95 -29.26
C ARG A 60 11.09 -39.73 -28.58
N VAL A 61 11.73 -40.86 -28.24
CA VAL A 61 13.04 -41.02 -27.59
C VAL A 61 14.17 -41.04 -28.62
N HIS A 62 15.31 -40.37 -28.36
CA HIS A 62 16.63 -40.78 -28.84
C HIS A 62 17.78 -40.23 -27.98
N ASN A 63 18.81 -41.07 -27.82
CA ASN A 63 20.03 -40.91 -27.01
C ASN A 63 21.04 -39.91 -27.59
N GLY A 64 21.87 -39.34 -26.71
CA GLY A 64 23.32 -39.22 -26.99
C GLY A 64 23.96 -37.84 -26.85
N THR A 65 25.02 -37.82 -26.04
CA THR A 65 26.22 -36.94 -26.02
C THR A 65 26.22 -35.64 -25.20
N GLU A 66 27.26 -35.58 -24.37
CA GLU A 66 27.67 -34.51 -23.46
C GLU A 66 28.00 -33.20 -24.18
N GLU A 67 27.55 -32.08 -23.64
CA GLU A 67 28.22 -30.79 -23.77
C GLU A 67 27.83 -29.86 -22.61
N ALA A 68 28.82 -29.10 -22.12
CA ALA A 68 28.82 -28.29 -20.90
C ALA A 68 27.69 -27.24 -20.81
N PRO A 69 27.27 -26.81 -19.59
CA PRO A 69 26.17 -25.86 -19.47
C PRO A 69 26.61 -24.46 -19.93
N ARG A 70 26.08 -24.03 -21.06
CA ARG A 70 26.03 -22.62 -21.46
C ARG A 70 25.18 -21.87 -20.43
N ARG A 71 25.78 -20.85 -19.79
CA ARG A 71 25.07 -19.86 -18.98
C ARG A 71 24.03 -19.17 -19.86
N SER A 72 22.75 -19.44 -19.65
CA SER A 72 21.69 -18.60 -20.20
C SER A 72 21.56 -17.35 -19.32
N SER A 73 22.06 -16.25 -19.86
CA SER A 73 21.73 -14.90 -19.41
C SER A 73 20.26 -14.62 -19.75
N GLY A 74 19.37 -15.01 -18.85
CA GLY A 74 17.97 -14.59 -18.85
C GLY A 74 17.79 -13.42 -17.91
N GLU A 75 17.72 -12.21 -18.46
CA GLU A 75 17.37 -11.00 -17.73
C GLU A 75 15.91 -11.04 -17.25
N THR A 76 15.72 -11.31 -15.96
CA THR A 76 14.55 -10.84 -15.20
C THR A 76 15.03 -10.28 -13.87
N ASN A 77 15.67 -9.11 -13.92
CA ASN A 77 16.24 -8.44 -12.77
C ASN A 77 15.17 -7.56 -12.10
N GLN A 78 14.25 -8.16 -11.34
CA GLN A 78 13.31 -7.45 -10.48
C GLN A 78 13.16 -8.19 -9.15
N GLU A 79 14.19 -8.12 -8.33
CA GLU A 79 14.24 -8.73 -7.00
C GLU A 79 14.97 -7.80 -6.01
N ARG A 80 14.40 -6.65 -5.57
CA ARG A 80 15.04 -5.74 -4.58
C ARG A 80 14.04 -5.05 -3.62
N MET A 81 14.20 -5.16 -2.28
CA MET A 81 13.31 -4.60 -1.24
C MET A 81 14.00 -4.23 0.13
N MET A 82 13.37 -3.60 1.16
CA MET A 82 13.06 -2.15 1.22
C MET A 82 13.10 -1.52 -0.16
N LEU A 83 12.28 -0.57 -0.56
CA LEU A 83 12.38 -0.09 -1.94
C LEU A 83 13.81 0.41 -2.26
N LEU A 84 14.56 -0.39 -3.01
CA LEU A 84 15.99 -0.19 -3.25
C LEU A 84 16.13 0.32 -4.67
N ARG A 85 16.35 1.61 -4.80
CA ARG A 85 16.62 2.24 -6.09
C ARG A 85 18.12 2.22 -6.34
N LYS A 86 18.55 1.68 -7.48
CA LYS A 86 19.95 1.78 -7.90
C LYS A 86 20.32 3.25 -8.10
N ASP A 87 21.41 3.69 -7.49
CA ASP A 87 21.93 5.06 -7.59
C ASP A 87 23.46 5.02 -7.78
N GLY A 88 23.91 5.07 -9.03
CA GLY A 88 25.31 4.86 -9.39
C GLY A 88 25.86 3.52 -8.85
N PRO A 89 26.97 3.54 -8.06
CA PRO A 89 27.51 2.35 -7.40
C PRO A 89 26.76 1.96 -6.11
N GLY A 90 25.87 2.81 -5.61
CA GLY A 90 25.11 2.60 -4.37
C GLY A 90 23.65 2.24 -4.61
N VAL A 91 22.88 2.27 -3.52
CA VAL A 91 21.43 2.15 -3.53
C VAL A 91 20.81 3.20 -2.63
N ILE A 92 19.63 3.69 -2.98
CA ILE A 92 18.76 4.44 -2.08
C ILE A 92 17.80 3.44 -1.46
N ALA A 93 17.87 3.26 -0.15
CA ALA A 93 16.92 2.47 0.62
C ALA A 93 15.74 3.35 1.02
N ILE A 94 14.55 3.00 0.55
CA ILE A 94 13.31 3.76 0.74
C ILE A 94 12.33 2.90 1.55
N PRO A 95 11.95 3.31 2.77
CA PRO A 95 10.99 2.57 3.59
C PRO A 95 9.59 2.49 2.93
N GLN A 96 8.84 1.42 3.20
CA GLN A 96 7.43 1.30 2.81
C GLN A 96 6.57 2.48 3.31
N PRO A 97 6.70 2.97 4.56
CA PRO A 97 5.99 4.18 4.98
C PRO A 97 6.31 5.42 4.12
N SER A 98 7.51 5.47 3.52
CA SER A 98 7.91 6.57 2.64
C SER A 98 7.26 6.49 1.26
N HIS A 99 7.04 5.29 0.69
CA HIS A 99 6.21 5.18 -0.52
C HIS A 99 4.74 5.46 -0.21
N ALA A 100 4.25 4.97 0.93
CA ALA A 100 2.88 5.25 1.35
C ALA A 100 2.64 6.76 1.49
N TRP A 101 3.64 7.49 1.97
CA TRP A 101 3.61 8.95 2.00
C TRP A 101 3.46 9.59 0.61
N LEU A 102 4.10 9.07 -0.44
CA LEU A 102 3.87 9.51 -1.83
C LEU A 102 2.42 9.26 -2.26
N SER A 103 1.87 8.08 -1.94
CA SER A 103 0.46 7.76 -2.20
C SER A 103 -0.49 8.76 -1.54
N GLY A 104 -0.22 9.17 -0.29
CA GLY A 104 -0.99 10.19 0.40
C GLY A 104 -0.90 11.58 -0.24
N GLN A 105 0.26 11.98 -0.78
CA GLN A 105 0.41 13.25 -1.52
C GLN A 105 -0.40 13.23 -2.81
N MET A 106 -0.32 12.14 -3.58
CA MET A 106 -1.09 11.96 -4.81
C MET A 106 -2.60 11.90 -4.53
N ALA A 107 -3.03 11.17 -3.50
CA ALA A 107 -4.44 11.08 -3.10
C ALA A 107 -5.05 12.47 -2.87
N ARG A 108 -4.31 13.36 -2.21
CA ARG A 108 -4.78 14.72 -1.93
C ARG A 108 -5.02 15.51 -3.21
N ALA A 109 -4.23 15.33 -4.25
CA ALA A 109 -4.41 15.99 -5.55
C ALA A 109 -5.43 15.30 -6.47
N TRP A 110 -5.88 14.08 -6.13
CA TRP A 110 -6.65 13.21 -7.00
C TRP A 110 -8.07 13.71 -7.28
N GLY A 111 -8.50 13.63 -8.54
CA GLY A 111 -9.86 13.91 -8.98
C GLY A 111 -9.91 14.90 -10.13
N ASN A 112 -10.98 14.85 -10.93
CA ASN A 112 -11.39 15.80 -11.95
C ASN A 112 -12.74 15.32 -12.51
N ARG A 113 -13.11 15.70 -13.75
CA ARG A 113 -14.36 15.25 -14.36
C ARG A 113 -14.40 13.75 -14.67
N ARG A 114 -13.24 13.11 -14.90
CA ARG A 114 -13.11 11.68 -15.21
C ARG A 114 -12.84 10.82 -13.97
N PHE A 115 -12.24 11.39 -12.93
CA PHE A 115 -11.84 10.70 -11.71
C PHE A 115 -12.51 11.34 -10.50
N ALA A 116 -13.24 10.56 -9.69
CA ALA A 116 -13.83 11.12 -8.47
C ALA A 116 -12.73 11.53 -7.48
N ALA A 117 -12.96 12.62 -6.76
CA ALA A 117 -12.11 12.96 -5.61
C ALA A 117 -12.30 11.92 -4.50
N PRO A 118 -11.28 11.69 -3.64
CA PRO A 118 -11.43 10.79 -2.50
C PRO A 118 -12.62 11.17 -1.61
N ALA A 119 -13.41 10.18 -1.18
CA ALA A 119 -14.57 10.39 -0.32
C ALA A 119 -14.76 9.22 0.66
N PRO A 120 -14.68 9.43 2.00
CA PRO A 120 -14.43 10.69 2.69
C PRO A 120 -12.98 11.17 2.45
N TYR A 121 -12.81 12.47 2.22
CA TYR A 121 -11.56 13.00 1.68
C TYR A 121 -10.35 12.74 2.61
N ASP A 122 -10.45 13.14 3.88
CA ASP A 122 -9.33 13.06 4.83
C ASP A 122 -8.99 11.60 5.16
N GLU A 123 -10.00 10.76 5.37
CA GLU A 123 -9.84 9.36 5.72
C GLU A 123 -9.21 8.54 4.60
N VAL A 124 -9.61 8.76 3.35
CA VAL A 124 -9.03 8.08 2.19
C VAL A 124 -7.61 8.57 1.94
N CYS A 125 -7.35 9.88 2.03
CA CYS A 125 -5.98 10.42 1.91
C CYS A 125 -5.06 9.92 3.02
N LEU A 126 -5.57 9.77 4.24
CA LEU A 126 -4.84 9.21 5.36
C LEU A 126 -4.55 7.72 5.16
N ALA A 127 -5.55 6.94 4.72
CA ALA A 127 -5.35 5.54 4.39
C ALA A 127 -4.29 5.36 3.30
N ALA A 128 -4.33 6.17 2.23
CA ALA A 128 -3.31 6.16 1.19
C ALA A 128 -1.92 6.45 1.77
N GLY A 129 -1.84 7.46 2.64
CA GLY A 129 -0.62 7.87 3.33
C GLY A 129 -0.04 6.86 4.31
N GLN A 130 -0.85 5.90 4.78
CA GLN A 130 -0.53 5.02 5.93
C GLN A 130 -0.82 3.54 5.64
N HIS A 131 -1.06 3.16 4.39
CA HIS A 131 -1.45 1.77 4.07
C HIS A 131 -0.40 0.74 4.48
N ASP A 132 0.87 1.15 4.52
CA ASP A 132 1.99 0.34 4.99
C ASP A 132 2.54 0.73 6.37
N ILE A 133 1.72 1.35 7.22
CA ILE A 133 2.12 1.74 8.58
C ILE A 133 2.58 0.56 9.47
N GLY A 134 2.23 -0.68 9.10
CA GLY A 134 2.71 -1.89 9.77
C GLY A 134 4.22 -2.11 9.65
N TRP A 135 4.85 -1.56 8.62
CA TRP A 135 6.29 -1.65 8.37
C TRP A 135 7.13 -0.71 9.23
N LEU A 136 6.51 0.29 9.85
CA LEU A 136 7.21 1.40 10.51
C LEU A 136 8.26 0.92 11.52
N ASP A 137 7.93 -0.05 12.37
CA ASP A 137 8.90 -0.56 13.37
C ASP A 137 9.95 -1.46 12.75
N TRP A 138 9.53 -2.30 11.80
CA TRP A 138 10.42 -3.23 11.12
C TRP A 138 11.53 -2.50 10.36
N GLU A 139 11.18 -1.44 9.64
CA GLU A 139 12.14 -0.69 8.80
C GLU A 139 12.90 0.40 9.55
N MET A 140 12.64 0.61 10.84
CA MET A 140 13.58 1.31 11.72
C MET A 140 14.84 0.47 11.97
N THR A 141 14.72 -0.87 11.98
CA THR A 141 15.83 -1.81 12.16
C THR A 141 15.70 -2.97 11.17
N PRO A 142 15.86 -2.72 9.85
CA PRO A 142 15.63 -3.75 8.84
C PRO A 142 16.63 -4.90 8.99
N ALA A 143 16.16 -6.13 8.82
CA ALA A 143 17.03 -7.31 8.80
C ALA A 143 18.04 -7.23 7.64
N LEU A 144 19.16 -7.96 7.71
CA LEU A 144 20.14 -8.06 6.61
C LEU A 144 19.81 -9.25 5.70
N ASP A 145 19.79 -9.05 4.39
CA ASP A 145 19.86 -10.14 3.42
C ASP A 145 21.32 -10.58 3.26
N ALA A 146 21.67 -11.72 3.87
CA ALA A 146 23.03 -12.26 3.84
C ALA A 146 23.53 -12.60 2.42
N GLY A 147 22.62 -12.87 1.47
CA GLY A 147 22.98 -13.17 0.08
C GLY A 147 23.39 -11.93 -0.70
N THR A 148 22.84 -10.76 -0.35
CA THR A 148 23.12 -9.51 -1.06
C THR A 148 24.00 -8.55 -0.28
N GLY A 149 24.04 -8.65 1.04
CA GLY A 149 24.67 -7.67 1.94
C GLY A 149 23.91 -6.34 2.02
N LEU A 150 22.59 -6.35 1.81
CA LEU A 150 21.70 -5.18 1.84
C LEU A 150 20.53 -5.40 2.80
N PRO A 151 19.73 -4.35 3.13
CA PRO A 151 18.47 -4.56 3.83
C PRO A 151 17.65 -5.68 3.20
N GLN A 152 17.06 -6.50 4.07
CA GLN A 152 16.09 -7.50 3.68
C GLN A 152 14.88 -6.80 3.11
N GLU A 153 14.34 -7.56 2.21
CA GLU A 153 13.43 -7.11 1.26
C GLU A 153 11.98 -7.59 1.62
N PHE A 154 10.97 -6.69 1.57
CA PHE A 154 9.51 -6.84 1.76
C PHE A 154 8.80 -8.07 1.14
N PHE A 155 8.88 -8.36 -0.16
CA PHE A 155 8.40 -9.62 -0.79
C PHE A 155 9.24 -10.90 -0.50
N LYS A 156 10.39 -10.82 0.17
CA LYS A 156 11.19 -11.95 0.70
C LYS A 156 10.84 -12.20 2.17
N VAL A 157 10.01 -11.37 2.78
CA VAL A 157 9.58 -11.55 4.17
C VAL A 157 8.78 -12.85 4.28
N PRO A 158 9.10 -13.72 5.25
CA PRO A 158 8.33 -14.94 5.48
C PRO A 158 6.86 -14.62 5.73
N SER A 159 5.94 -15.43 5.18
CA SER A 159 4.49 -15.18 5.25
C SER A 159 3.98 -14.88 6.66
N LYS A 160 4.50 -15.57 7.69
CA LYS A 160 4.13 -15.33 9.10
C LYS A 160 4.43 -13.90 9.55
N LEU A 161 5.61 -13.37 9.19
CA LEU A 161 6.00 -12.00 9.52
C LEU A 161 5.18 -11.00 8.69
N HIS A 162 4.97 -11.25 7.40
CA HIS A 162 4.14 -10.38 6.55
C HIS A 162 2.71 -10.27 7.09
N ILE A 163 2.11 -11.38 7.53
CA ILE A 163 0.79 -11.39 8.21
C ILE A 163 0.82 -10.53 9.48
N ALA A 164 1.87 -10.63 10.29
CA ALA A 164 2.01 -9.85 11.52
C ALA A 164 2.10 -8.35 11.23
N LEU A 165 2.87 -7.95 10.21
CA LEU A 165 2.98 -6.56 9.75
C LEU A 165 1.62 -6.01 9.30
N TRP A 166 0.85 -6.78 8.51
CA TRP A 166 -0.50 -6.36 8.10
C TRP A 166 -1.48 -6.23 9.27
N ARG A 167 -1.50 -7.21 10.20
CA ARG A 167 -2.32 -7.12 11.42
C ARG A 167 -2.00 -5.87 12.21
N GLU A 168 -0.72 -5.59 12.39
CA GLU A 168 -0.24 -4.42 13.11
C GLU A 168 -0.59 -3.12 12.37
N GLY A 169 -0.46 -3.10 11.04
CA GLY A 169 -0.86 -1.98 10.19
C GLY A 169 -2.33 -1.62 10.35
N VAL A 170 -3.23 -2.61 10.28
CA VAL A 170 -4.67 -2.40 10.50
C VAL A 170 -4.95 -1.92 11.93
N ARG A 171 -4.24 -2.47 12.92
CA ARG A 171 -4.38 -2.05 14.33
C ARG A 171 -3.96 -0.59 14.53
N ARG A 172 -2.85 -0.15 13.93
CA ARG A 172 -2.38 1.25 13.99
C ARG A 172 -3.30 2.19 13.23
N ALA A 173 -3.72 1.83 12.02
CA ALA A 173 -4.67 2.62 11.24
C ALA A 173 -5.98 2.88 12.00
N ARG A 174 -6.41 1.93 12.83
CA ARG A 174 -7.61 2.06 13.69
C ARG A 174 -7.49 3.14 14.76
N VAL A 175 -6.29 3.53 15.17
CA VAL A 175 -6.07 4.66 16.09
C VAL A 175 -6.53 5.98 15.44
N PHE A 176 -6.40 6.09 14.12
CA PHE A 176 -6.87 7.26 13.38
C PHE A 176 -8.36 7.22 13.06
N GLY A 177 -8.93 6.03 12.83
CA GLY A 177 -10.36 5.89 12.62
C GLY A 177 -10.79 4.57 12.00
N ARG A 178 -12.11 4.34 11.97
CA ARG A 178 -12.74 3.14 11.38
C ARG A 178 -12.52 3.07 9.86
N TYR A 179 -12.70 4.18 9.16
CA TYR A 179 -12.64 4.21 7.69
C TYR A 179 -11.21 3.99 7.16
N PRO A 180 -10.15 4.66 7.67
CA PRO A 180 -8.79 4.37 7.25
C PRO A 180 -8.40 2.91 7.54
N ALA A 181 -8.74 2.38 8.72
CA ALA A 181 -8.44 1.00 9.07
C ALA A 181 -9.14 -0.02 8.15
N LEU A 182 -10.38 0.26 7.74
CA LEU A 182 -11.09 -0.55 6.75
C LEU A 182 -10.32 -0.59 5.43
N LEU A 183 -9.87 0.55 4.92
CA LEU A 183 -9.13 0.62 3.66
C LEU A 183 -7.76 -0.07 3.74
N VAL A 184 -7.03 0.07 4.85
CA VAL A 184 -5.77 -0.66 5.06
C VAL A 184 -6.00 -2.18 5.06
N SER A 185 -7.07 -2.66 5.72
CA SER A 185 -7.42 -4.08 5.72
C SER A 185 -7.83 -4.59 4.34
N LEU A 186 -8.60 -3.81 3.57
CA LEU A 186 -8.97 -4.15 2.20
C LEU A 186 -7.78 -4.12 1.24
N HIS A 187 -6.80 -3.26 1.50
CA HIS A 187 -5.57 -3.24 0.73
C HIS A 187 -4.74 -4.50 0.98
N ALA A 188 -4.65 -4.99 2.23
CA ALA A 188 -4.04 -6.29 2.53
C ALA A 188 -4.69 -7.43 1.72
N ASP A 189 -6.03 -7.48 1.70
CA ASP A 189 -6.79 -8.47 0.91
C ASP A 189 -6.44 -8.38 -0.59
N THR A 190 -6.32 -7.16 -1.12
CA THR A 190 -5.91 -6.89 -2.51
C THR A 190 -4.53 -7.44 -2.81
N ILE A 191 -3.56 -7.25 -1.90
CA ILE A 191 -2.19 -7.74 -2.06
C ILE A 191 -2.16 -9.27 -2.04
N TYR A 192 -2.81 -9.91 -1.08
CA TYR A 192 -2.84 -11.37 -0.99
C TYR A 192 -3.57 -12.00 -2.19
N ALA A 193 -4.70 -11.43 -2.62
CA ALA A 193 -5.44 -11.92 -3.79
C ALA A 193 -4.60 -11.85 -5.07
N ARG A 194 -3.71 -10.85 -5.20
CA ARG A 194 -2.90 -10.63 -6.40
C ARG A 194 -1.57 -11.38 -6.39
N HIS A 195 -0.94 -11.52 -5.23
CA HIS A 195 0.47 -11.91 -5.15
C HIS A 195 0.72 -13.22 -4.40
N PHE A 196 -0.27 -13.75 -3.67
CA PHE A 196 -0.08 -15.02 -2.95
C PHE A 196 -0.53 -16.22 -3.78
N ASP A 197 0.42 -17.08 -4.14
CA ASP A 197 0.15 -18.31 -4.90
C ASP A 197 -0.15 -19.48 -3.94
N PHE A 198 -1.44 -19.72 -3.69
CA PHE A 198 -1.91 -20.82 -2.84
C PHE A 198 -1.51 -22.21 -3.38
N ALA A 199 -1.27 -22.36 -4.68
CA ALA A 199 -0.89 -23.64 -5.27
C ALA A 199 0.58 -23.98 -5.01
N LYS A 200 1.43 -22.98 -4.80
CA LYS A 200 2.86 -23.15 -4.50
C LYS A 200 3.20 -23.02 -3.02
N ALA A 201 2.31 -22.45 -2.21
CA ALA A 201 2.53 -22.28 -0.79
C ALA A 201 2.58 -23.64 -0.06
N SER A 202 3.43 -23.73 0.99
CA SER A 202 3.36 -24.86 1.92
C SER A 202 1.98 -24.91 2.60
N PRO A 203 1.50 -26.10 3.01
CA PRO A 203 0.21 -26.22 3.70
C PRO A 203 0.08 -25.30 4.91
N GLU A 204 1.16 -25.16 5.70
CA GLU A 204 1.22 -24.27 6.86
C GLU A 204 1.06 -22.80 6.47
N ASN A 205 1.78 -22.33 5.44
CA ASN A 205 1.68 -20.94 4.99
C ASN A 205 0.32 -20.65 4.36
N ALA A 206 -0.22 -21.57 3.56
CA ALA A 206 -1.55 -21.45 2.98
C ALA A 206 -2.62 -21.34 4.07
N GLU A 207 -2.53 -22.16 5.12
CA GLU A 207 -3.47 -22.10 6.24
C GLU A 207 -3.35 -20.81 7.05
N ALA A 208 -2.12 -20.37 7.33
CA ALA A 208 -1.88 -19.10 8.03
C ALA A 208 -2.47 -17.91 7.26
N VAL A 209 -2.31 -17.87 5.93
CA VAL A 209 -2.88 -16.82 5.08
C VAL A 209 -4.41 -16.91 5.05
N ARG A 210 -5.01 -18.11 4.92
CA ARG A 210 -6.48 -18.25 4.99
C ARG A 210 -7.04 -17.75 6.32
N ALA A 211 -6.43 -18.15 7.44
CA ALA A 211 -6.85 -17.71 8.76
C ALA A 211 -6.76 -16.18 8.93
N PHE A 212 -5.70 -15.58 8.39
CA PHE A 212 -5.55 -14.12 8.36
C PHE A 212 -6.64 -13.45 7.50
N LEU A 213 -6.90 -13.94 6.29
CA LEU A 213 -7.94 -13.37 5.41
C LEU A 213 -9.33 -13.51 6.03
N ASP A 214 -9.65 -14.65 6.64
CA ASP A 214 -10.90 -14.86 7.38
C ASP A 214 -11.06 -13.91 8.58
N GLU A 215 -9.95 -13.55 9.25
CA GLU A 215 -9.93 -12.51 10.28
C GLU A 215 -10.18 -11.12 9.67
N GLN A 216 -9.51 -10.77 8.58
CA GLN A 216 -9.66 -9.48 7.91
C GLN A 216 -11.08 -9.30 7.35
N HIS A 217 -11.65 -10.31 6.69
CA HIS A 217 -13.02 -10.24 6.15
C HIS A 217 -14.06 -10.04 7.26
N ARG A 218 -13.87 -10.66 8.44
CA ARG A 218 -14.74 -10.40 9.61
C ARG A 218 -14.58 -8.97 10.11
N PHE A 219 -13.35 -8.48 10.23
CA PHE A 219 -13.08 -7.09 10.64
C PHE A 219 -13.69 -6.08 9.66
N GLN A 220 -13.52 -6.30 8.35
CA GLN A 220 -14.05 -5.47 7.28
C GLN A 220 -15.58 -5.44 7.32
N ALA A 221 -16.24 -6.60 7.46
CA ALA A 221 -17.69 -6.70 7.54
C ALA A 221 -18.25 -5.92 8.75
N GLN A 222 -17.65 -6.11 9.92
CA GLN A 222 -18.07 -5.41 11.14
C GLN A 222 -17.84 -3.90 11.04
N THR A 223 -16.69 -3.49 10.51
CA THR A 223 -16.32 -2.07 10.39
C THR A 223 -17.20 -1.37 9.36
N ALA A 224 -17.43 -1.98 8.19
CA ALA A 224 -18.34 -1.46 7.17
C ALA A 224 -19.77 -1.34 7.70
N ALA A 225 -20.29 -2.35 8.41
CA ALA A 225 -21.60 -2.26 9.05
C ALA A 225 -21.69 -1.12 10.09
N SER A 226 -20.63 -0.96 10.89
CA SER A 226 -20.54 0.12 11.88
C SER A 226 -20.48 1.51 11.24
N LEU A 227 -19.82 1.66 10.09
CA LEU A 227 -19.77 2.90 9.32
C LEU A 227 -21.12 3.20 8.65
N ARG A 228 -21.81 2.18 8.11
CA ARG A 228 -23.16 2.34 7.53
C ARG A 228 -24.22 2.76 8.55
N ALA A 229 -24.05 2.34 9.80
CA ALA A 229 -24.93 2.74 10.89
C ALA A 229 -24.71 4.19 11.36
N ASP A 230 -23.62 4.84 10.93
CA ASP A 230 -23.33 6.24 11.23
C ASP A 230 -23.91 7.14 10.13
N PRO A 231 -24.93 7.97 10.42
CA PRO A 231 -25.57 8.80 9.39
C PRO A 231 -24.62 9.73 8.64
N LYS A 232 -23.48 10.09 9.24
CA LYS A 232 -22.48 10.97 8.61
C LYS A 232 -21.57 10.24 7.61
N LEU A 233 -21.50 8.92 7.70
CA LEU A 233 -20.60 8.09 6.88
C LEU A 233 -21.36 7.04 6.05
N ALA A 234 -22.68 6.95 6.22
CA ALA A 234 -23.49 5.89 5.64
C ALA A 234 -23.39 5.82 4.11
N GLU A 235 -23.39 6.97 3.45
CA GLU A 235 -23.23 7.08 1.99
C GLU A 235 -21.84 6.57 1.56
N GLN A 236 -20.77 7.09 2.17
CA GLN A 236 -19.40 6.72 1.82
C GLN A 236 -19.03 5.30 2.27
N ALA A 237 -19.86 4.67 3.10
CA ALA A 237 -19.74 3.28 3.51
C ALA A 237 -20.56 2.32 2.64
N SER A 238 -21.17 2.77 1.54
CA SER A 238 -21.79 1.87 0.57
C SER A 238 -20.75 0.90 -0.02
N PRO A 239 -21.14 -0.32 -0.42
CA PRO A 239 -20.23 -1.26 -1.07
C PRO A 239 -19.48 -0.64 -2.27
N GLU A 240 -20.15 0.20 -3.05
CA GLU A 240 -19.61 0.84 -4.25
C GLU A 240 -18.54 1.87 -3.90
N HIS A 241 -18.78 2.73 -2.90
CA HIS A 241 -17.78 3.71 -2.44
C HIS A 241 -16.57 3.03 -1.80
N ILE A 242 -16.79 1.98 -1.00
CA ILE A 242 -15.70 1.21 -0.39
C ILE A 242 -14.84 0.56 -1.48
N GLU A 243 -15.46 -0.06 -2.48
CA GLU A 243 -14.74 -0.70 -3.58
C GLU A 243 -13.99 0.32 -4.44
N HIS A 244 -14.61 1.46 -4.76
CA HIS A 244 -13.95 2.56 -5.44
C HIS A 244 -12.69 3.00 -4.68
N ASN A 245 -12.79 3.22 -3.36
CA ASN A 245 -11.66 3.63 -2.55
C ASN A 245 -10.59 2.53 -2.42
N ARG A 246 -10.97 1.24 -2.36
CA ARG A 246 -10.01 0.13 -2.38
C ARG A 246 -9.18 0.14 -3.66
N LEU A 247 -9.83 0.30 -4.81
CA LEU A 247 -9.15 0.40 -6.11
C LEU A 247 -8.26 1.64 -6.21
N LEU A 248 -8.72 2.77 -5.66
CA LEU A 248 -7.92 4.00 -5.62
C LEU A 248 -6.64 3.81 -4.80
N ILE A 249 -6.73 3.20 -3.61
CA ILE A 249 -5.54 2.90 -2.79
C ILE A 249 -4.56 2.00 -3.57
N ALA A 250 -5.06 0.95 -4.24
CA ALA A 250 -4.21 0.07 -5.04
C ALA A 250 -3.55 0.77 -6.24
N ALA A 251 -4.23 1.72 -6.89
CA ALA A 251 -3.66 2.52 -7.96
C ALA A 251 -2.56 3.46 -7.44
N LEU A 252 -2.82 4.15 -6.32
CA LEU A 252 -1.87 5.07 -5.69
C LEU A 252 -0.63 4.34 -5.18
N ASP A 253 -0.82 3.20 -4.50
CA ASP A 253 0.26 2.29 -4.10
C ASP A 253 1.13 1.93 -5.31
N ARG A 254 0.52 1.42 -6.38
CA ARG A 254 1.25 1.06 -7.61
C ARG A 254 2.04 2.22 -8.21
N MET A 255 1.45 3.42 -8.27
CA MET A 255 2.14 4.63 -8.75
C MET A 255 3.33 4.98 -7.87
N SER A 256 3.17 4.91 -6.54
CA SER A 256 4.22 5.26 -5.58
C SER A 256 5.41 4.31 -5.65
N LEU A 257 5.16 3.00 -5.79
CA LEU A 257 6.20 1.99 -5.95
C LEU A 257 7.05 2.25 -7.20
N GLU A 258 6.40 2.56 -8.33
CA GLU A 258 7.08 2.88 -9.59
C GLU A 258 7.93 4.16 -9.50
N ILE A 259 7.42 5.19 -8.81
CA ILE A 259 8.20 6.40 -8.51
C ILE A 259 9.45 6.05 -7.68
N CYS A 260 9.29 5.25 -6.63
CA CYS A 260 10.39 4.82 -5.77
C CYS A 260 11.43 3.99 -6.52
N TRP A 261 11.03 3.10 -7.43
CA TRP A 261 11.97 2.32 -8.24
C TRP A 261 12.66 3.13 -9.35
N GLY A 262 12.08 4.27 -9.72
CA GLY A 262 12.56 5.11 -10.82
C GLY A 262 12.06 4.56 -12.16
N VAL A 263 10.98 5.16 -12.67
CA VAL A 263 10.35 4.82 -13.94
C VAL A 263 11.32 5.05 -15.10
N LYS A 264 11.60 4.00 -15.89
CA LYS A 264 12.51 4.06 -17.06
C LYS A 264 11.84 3.75 -18.39
N LYS A 265 10.62 3.23 -18.34
CA LYS A 265 9.81 2.85 -19.49
C LYS A 265 8.34 3.05 -19.13
N GLU A 266 7.47 2.99 -20.13
CA GLU A 266 6.04 3.02 -19.89
C GLU A 266 5.62 1.89 -18.93
N ILE A 267 4.80 2.25 -17.95
CA ILE A 267 4.14 1.35 -17.03
C ILE A 267 2.62 1.51 -17.18
N LYS A 268 1.93 0.38 -17.18
CA LYS A 268 0.47 0.32 -17.19
C LYS A 268 -0.05 0.02 -15.80
N ILE A 269 -1.05 0.79 -15.37
CA ILE A 269 -1.71 0.68 -14.08
C ILE A 269 -3.18 0.39 -14.37
N PRO A 270 -3.59 -0.89 -14.33
CA PRO A 270 -4.96 -1.28 -14.63
C PRO A 270 -5.90 -0.95 -13.46
N ASN A 271 -7.21 -1.05 -13.72
CA ASN A 271 -8.26 -0.98 -12.70
C ASN A 271 -8.31 0.34 -11.90
N VAL A 272 -7.88 1.45 -12.49
CA VAL A 272 -7.98 2.77 -11.87
C VAL A 272 -9.46 3.18 -11.87
N PRO A 273 -10.06 3.48 -10.70
CA PRO A 273 -11.48 3.77 -10.63
C PRO A 273 -11.78 5.15 -11.26
N THR A 274 -12.82 5.21 -12.08
CA THR A 274 -13.31 6.46 -12.68
C THR A 274 -14.43 7.07 -11.84
N ALA A 275 -14.85 8.31 -12.13
CA ALA A 275 -15.96 8.95 -11.43
C ALA A 275 -17.32 8.22 -11.61
N GLY A 276 -17.45 7.40 -12.65
CA GLY A 276 -18.60 6.50 -12.84
C GLY A 276 -18.34 5.11 -12.25
N ALA A 277 -19.24 4.16 -12.50
CA ALA A 277 -19.13 2.78 -12.01
C ALA A 277 -18.03 1.93 -12.69
N GLY A 278 -17.16 2.54 -13.51
CA GLY A 278 -16.16 1.84 -14.32
C GLY A 278 -14.73 2.07 -13.86
N THR A 279 -13.82 1.28 -14.44
CA THR A 279 -12.37 1.45 -14.27
C THR A 279 -11.69 1.76 -15.61
N THR A 280 -10.45 2.21 -15.55
CA THR A 280 -9.62 2.48 -16.73
C THR A 280 -8.16 2.08 -16.48
N GLU A 281 -7.36 2.02 -17.55
CA GLU A 281 -5.92 1.87 -17.45
C GLU A 281 -5.27 3.26 -17.46
N LEU A 282 -4.33 3.49 -16.54
CA LEU A 282 -3.46 4.64 -16.56
C LEU A 282 -2.08 4.23 -17.07
N ARG A 283 -1.53 5.02 -17.99
CA ARG A 283 -0.17 4.87 -18.51
C ARG A 283 0.73 5.91 -17.84
N MET A 284 1.84 5.46 -17.28
CA MET A 284 2.87 6.30 -16.67
C MET A 284 4.16 6.16 -17.46
N GLN A 285 4.66 7.27 -18.00
CA GLN A 285 5.85 7.29 -18.85
C GLN A 285 6.90 8.24 -18.26
N PRO A 286 8.20 7.90 -18.36
CA PRO A 286 9.24 8.84 -17.99
C PRO A 286 9.26 10.04 -18.94
N ARG A 287 9.46 11.22 -18.36
CA ARG A 287 9.81 12.45 -19.07
C ARG A 287 11.30 12.75 -18.77
N ASP A 288 11.75 13.95 -19.10
CA ASP A 288 13.08 14.45 -18.74
C ASP A 288 13.26 14.57 -17.21
N GLY A 289 14.45 14.19 -16.72
CA GLY A 289 14.82 14.29 -15.31
C GLY A 289 13.88 13.52 -14.39
N GLU A 290 13.16 14.25 -13.54
CA GLU A 290 12.19 13.72 -12.55
C GLU A 290 10.74 13.84 -13.04
N GLY A 291 10.53 14.28 -14.28
CA GLY A 291 9.21 14.43 -14.86
C GLY A 291 8.60 13.07 -15.22
N LEU A 292 7.30 12.91 -15.00
CA LEU A 292 6.50 11.77 -15.42
C LEU A 292 5.26 12.26 -16.16
N ILE A 293 4.89 11.58 -17.24
CA ILE A 293 3.63 11.81 -17.96
C ILE A 293 2.62 10.74 -17.53
N LEU A 294 1.39 11.16 -17.23
CA LEU A 294 0.25 10.28 -17.03
C LEU A 294 -0.82 10.49 -18.09
N ASP A 295 -1.32 9.39 -18.62
CA ASP A 295 -2.49 9.37 -19.49
C ASP A 295 -3.43 8.21 -19.15
N PRO A 296 -4.71 8.48 -18.84
CA PRO A 296 -5.32 9.80 -18.66
C PRO A 296 -4.83 10.53 -17.40
N TRP A 297 -4.88 11.86 -17.42
CA TRP A 297 -4.54 12.70 -16.26
C TRP A 297 -5.58 12.59 -15.14
N PRO A 298 -5.21 12.16 -13.90
CA PRO A 298 -6.18 11.91 -12.84
C PRO A 298 -6.31 13.02 -11.79
N PHE A 299 -5.50 14.08 -11.87
CA PHE A 299 -5.41 15.07 -10.80
C PHE A 299 -6.15 16.39 -11.12
N ARG A 300 -6.46 17.16 -10.07
CA ARG A 300 -7.18 18.44 -10.16
C ARG A 300 -6.29 19.59 -10.63
N THR A 301 -5.00 19.48 -10.41
CA THR A 301 -3.99 20.49 -10.78
C THR A 301 -3.37 20.16 -12.14
N ALA A 302 -2.68 21.13 -12.76
CA ALA A 302 -1.99 20.91 -14.03
C ALA A 302 -0.72 20.04 -13.91
N SER A 303 -0.13 20.02 -12.71
CA SER A 303 0.97 19.13 -12.34
C SER A 303 0.90 18.79 -10.86
N VAL A 304 1.54 17.70 -10.46
CA VAL A 304 1.65 17.27 -9.05
C VAL A 304 3.11 16.96 -8.79
N ALA A 305 3.73 17.65 -7.83
CA ALA A 305 5.05 17.29 -7.34
C ALA A 305 4.89 16.47 -6.06
N VAL A 306 5.60 15.34 -5.98
CA VAL A 306 5.64 14.48 -4.80
C VAL A 306 7.06 14.25 -4.35
N ARG A 307 7.26 14.08 -3.04
CA ARG A 307 8.57 13.77 -2.48
C ARG A 307 8.50 12.86 -1.27
N ALA A 308 9.51 12.02 -1.11
CA ALA A 308 9.75 11.21 0.08
C ALA A 308 11.24 11.15 0.36
N GLU A 309 11.62 10.67 1.54
CA GLU A 309 13.01 10.47 1.90
C GLU A 309 13.40 8.99 1.81
N GLY A 310 14.62 8.76 1.35
CA GLY A 310 15.33 7.49 1.49
C GLY A 310 16.73 7.74 2.03
N LYS A 311 17.50 6.67 2.23
CA LYS A 311 18.87 6.72 2.73
C LYS A 311 19.83 6.12 1.72
N ARG A 312 20.90 6.84 1.38
CA ARG A 312 21.92 6.32 0.44
C ARG A 312 22.88 5.37 1.15
N LEU A 313 22.85 4.11 0.76
CA LEU A 313 23.81 3.10 1.20
C LEU A 313 24.91 2.93 0.16
N ARG A 314 26.17 3.04 0.63
CA ARG A 314 27.37 2.85 -0.16
C ARG A 314 27.97 1.48 0.18
N GLY A 315 27.85 0.52 -0.75
CA GLY A 315 28.43 -0.81 -0.59
C GLY A 315 27.46 -1.86 -0.05
N ARG A 316 28.04 -2.89 0.57
CA ARG A 316 27.39 -4.09 1.11
C ARG A 316 27.89 -4.35 2.52
N PHE A 317 27.07 -4.99 3.34
CA PHE A 317 27.30 -5.18 4.77
C PHE A 317 27.38 -6.67 5.11
N ALA A 318 28.30 -7.02 6.01
CA ALA A 318 28.49 -8.40 6.46
C ALA A 318 27.61 -8.75 7.68
N THR A 319 27.27 -7.76 8.49
CA THR A 319 26.47 -7.93 9.71
C THR A 319 25.32 -6.92 9.77
N GLU A 320 24.24 -7.27 10.47
CA GLU A 320 23.12 -6.36 10.73
C GLU A 320 23.58 -5.09 11.47
N ALA A 321 24.52 -5.23 12.41
CA ALA A 321 25.09 -4.10 13.12
C ALA A 321 25.82 -3.12 12.18
N ASP A 322 26.53 -3.62 11.16
CA ASP A 322 27.17 -2.76 10.15
C ASP A 322 26.14 -2.07 9.26
N LEU A 323 25.08 -2.79 8.88
CA LEU A 323 23.98 -2.23 8.11
C LEU A 323 23.28 -1.10 8.87
N HIS A 324 22.96 -1.31 10.15
CA HIS A 324 22.26 -0.32 10.97
C HIS A 324 23.12 0.92 11.18
N ARG A 325 24.42 0.79 11.49
CA ARG A 325 25.33 1.94 11.54
C ARG A 325 25.37 2.69 10.22
N ALA A 326 25.46 1.97 9.10
CA ALA A 326 25.46 2.60 7.78
C ALA A 326 24.14 3.31 7.46
N LEU A 327 23.00 2.79 7.89
CA LEU A 327 21.70 3.46 7.76
C LEU A 327 21.63 4.71 8.66
N ASP A 328 22.16 4.68 9.87
CA ASP A 328 22.15 5.83 10.78
C ASP A 328 23.04 6.98 10.29
N GLU A 329 24.19 6.64 9.69
CA GLU A 329 25.14 7.59 9.13
C GLU A 329 24.85 7.99 7.67
N ALA A 330 23.93 7.29 7.00
CA ALA A 330 23.61 7.51 5.59
C ALA A 330 23.07 8.91 5.33
N GLU A 331 23.56 9.51 4.26
CA GLU A 331 23.02 10.75 3.70
C GLU A 331 21.53 10.56 3.32
N PRO A 332 20.63 11.43 3.83
CA PRO A 332 19.24 11.46 3.36
C PRO A 332 19.19 11.85 1.89
N VAL A 333 18.35 11.17 1.12
CA VAL A 333 18.11 11.45 -0.30
C VAL A 333 16.64 11.71 -0.53
N LEU A 334 16.33 12.81 -1.20
CA LEU A 334 14.98 13.07 -1.67
C LEU A 334 14.68 12.22 -2.90
N VAL A 335 13.60 11.44 -2.80
CA VAL A 335 12.96 10.76 -3.92
C VAL A 335 11.83 11.64 -4.38
N THR A 336 12.00 12.24 -5.56
CA THR A 336 11.08 13.23 -6.13
C THR A 336 10.53 12.78 -7.48
N ALA A 337 9.31 13.22 -7.78
CA ALA A 337 8.71 13.12 -9.10
C ALA A 337 7.77 14.30 -9.34
N VAL A 338 7.73 14.79 -10.58
CA VAL A 338 6.77 15.80 -11.04
C VAL A 338 5.89 15.18 -12.12
N LEU A 339 4.62 14.95 -11.79
CA LEU A 339 3.64 14.35 -12.68
C LEU A 339 2.95 15.43 -13.52
N HIS A 340 2.78 15.16 -14.82
CA HIS A 340 2.07 15.99 -15.78
C HIS A 340 1.07 15.16 -16.60
N GLY A 341 0.04 15.81 -17.16
CA GLY A 341 -0.80 15.20 -18.19
C GLY A 341 -0.04 15.05 -19.51
N ALA A 342 -0.47 14.08 -20.34
CA ALA A 342 0.02 13.91 -21.71
C ALA A 342 -0.39 15.03 -22.66
#